data_AF-A0A2D0A6X2-F1
#
_entry.id   AF-A0A2D0A6X2-F1
#
_cell.length_a   1.000
_cell.length_b   1.000
_cell.length_c   1.000
_cell.angle_alpha   90.00
_cell.angle_beta   90.00
_cell.angle_gamma   90.00
#
_symmetry.space_group_name_H-M   'P 1'
#
loop_
_entity.id
_entity.type
_entity.pdbx_description
1 polymer ?
#
loop_
_entity_poly.entity_id
_entity_poly.type
_entity_poly.pdbx_seq_one_letter_code
_entity_poly.pdbx_strand_id
1 'polypeptide(L)'
;MTPPARRLGAALLALCLVACRPAGDPPASAAQAASVPASLSLRAAGTDVQLRASGPAGARWQVVCDTFAGPLVWNGTLPPVPGPAVTRWPRPDARSCEATLHAPPDRAGAPTLLARAVLTLPAAPTTTPAATVTAAAPPSALPAAPAPLTGRLTVTPASVRLGLREPWAAQVTLRRADGTPAPDGTPVLLSADGPAGARLSATRVTVNGEASWQLTPDVPGRYRLQARAGRWQATAVAAAQPALLGRRPPVLWAGPDLEVGPLRWTTGAYPDDGTPVTLQALNRSGRVLWTAQVTTAQGVARARVPTLTGAVTLRLSVAGAGESLPWP
;
A
#
# COMPACT_ATOMS: atom_id res chain seq x y z
N MET A 1 71.61 -9.95 33.18
CA MET A 1 72.86 -9.59 32.47
C MET A 1 72.50 -9.00 31.12
N THR A 2 72.64 -7.68 30.99
CA THR A 2 72.67 -6.92 29.74
C THR A 2 73.88 -7.34 28.89
N PRO A 3 73.84 -7.30 27.54
CA PRO A 3 74.09 -6.05 26.78
C PRO A 3 73.39 -6.03 25.37
N PRO A 4 73.80 -5.22 24.37
CA PRO A 4 73.59 -3.78 24.29
C PRO A 4 73.00 -3.28 22.93
N ALA A 5 72.94 -1.95 22.86
CA ALA A 5 72.48 -1.02 21.83
C ALA A 5 72.98 -1.16 20.36
N ARG A 6 72.10 -0.68 19.46
CA ARG A 6 72.28 0.21 18.27
C ARG A 6 73.45 -0.01 17.29
N ARG A 7 73.10 -0.06 15.99
CA ARG A 7 73.59 0.78 14.84
C ARG A 7 72.83 0.34 13.56
N LEU A 8 72.08 1.21 12.86
CA LEU A 8 72.44 2.22 11.83
C LEU A 8 72.91 1.63 10.48
N GLY A 9 72.22 2.03 9.39
CA GLY A 9 72.61 1.89 7.97
C GLY A 9 71.47 1.31 7.10
N ALA A 10 70.58 2.10 6.48
CA ALA A 10 70.72 2.97 5.30
C ALA A 10 70.71 2.24 3.94
N ALA A 11 70.01 2.87 2.98
CA ALA A 11 69.88 2.60 1.53
C ALA A 11 68.71 1.70 1.09
N LEU A 12 67.61 2.29 0.60
CA LEU A 12 67.33 2.71 -0.78
C LEU A 12 67.06 1.55 -1.76
N LEU A 13 65.80 1.46 -2.22
CA LEU A 13 65.31 1.05 -3.56
C LEU A 13 63.92 0.41 -3.37
N ALA A 14 62.86 1.19 -3.54
CA ALA A 14 62.12 1.27 -4.81
C ALA A 14 61.18 0.07 -5.00
N LEU A 15 59.88 0.29 -4.74
CA LEU A 15 58.84 0.06 -5.74
C LEU A 15 57.53 0.70 -5.25
N CYS A 16 57.30 1.94 -5.65
CA CYS A 16 55.98 2.55 -5.66
C CYS A 16 55.19 1.93 -6.82
N LEU A 17 54.27 1.02 -6.52
CA LEU A 17 53.13 0.68 -7.39
C LEU A 17 51.85 1.07 -6.66
N VAL A 18 51.69 2.37 -6.40
CA VAL A 18 50.36 2.96 -6.21
C VAL A 18 49.84 3.20 -7.63
N ALA A 19 49.09 2.23 -8.13
CA ALA A 19 48.27 2.42 -9.31
C ALA A 19 47.39 3.65 -9.08
N CYS A 20 47.50 4.62 -9.99
CA CYS A 20 46.57 5.72 -10.13
C CYS A 20 45.16 5.15 -10.27
N ARG A 21 44.39 5.14 -9.17
CA ARG A 21 42.94 5.15 -9.29
C ARG A 21 42.56 6.57 -9.71
N PRO A 22 41.82 6.75 -10.82
CA PRO A 22 41.24 8.05 -11.10
C PRO A 22 40.41 8.45 -9.88
N ALA A 23 40.61 9.67 -9.40
CA ALA A 23 39.72 10.28 -8.44
C ALA A 23 38.30 10.15 -9.01
N GLY A 24 37.49 9.28 -8.42
CA GLY A 24 36.08 9.20 -8.77
C GLY A 24 35.49 10.57 -8.50
N ASP A 25 34.95 11.19 -9.55
CA ASP A 25 34.25 12.45 -9.44
C ASP A 25 33.31 12.43 -8.24
N PRO A 26 33.26 13.51 -7.43
CA PRO A 26 32.27 13.61 -6.37
C PRO A 26 30.87 13.38 -6.97
N PRO A 27 29.95 12.67 -6.28
CA PRO A 27 28.61 12.50 -6.79
C PRO A 27 28.05 13.88 -7.12
N ALA A 28 27.69 14.04 -8.40
CA ALA A 28 27.17 15.25 -8.97
C ALA A 28 26.23 15.93 -7.96
N SER A 29 26.63 17.11 -7.48
CA SER A 29 25.83 17.93 -6.59
C SER A 29 24.39 18.02 -7.11
N ALA A 30 23.38 18.14 -6.24
CA ALA A 30 21.97 18.28 -6.62
C ALA A 30 21.72 19.40 -7.68
N ALA A 31 22.65 20.34 -7.82
CA ALA A 31 22.67 21.36 -8.87
C ALA A 31 22.88 20.80 -10.30
N GLN A 32 23.59 19.68 -10.47
CA GLN A 32 23.76 19.00 -11.77
C GLN A 32 22.59 18.04 -12.12
N ALA A 33 21.82 17.59 -11.12
CA ALA A 33 20.56 16.89 -11.38
C ALA A 33 19.48 17.83 -11.96
N ALA A 34 19.62 19.14 -11.75
CA ALA A 34 18.72 20.17 -12.27
C ALA A 34 18.93 20.51 -13.76
N SER A 35 20.00 20.04 -14.40
CA SER A 35 20.28 20.31 -15.83
C SER A 35 19.84 19.20 -16.79
N VAL A 36 19.28 18.09 -16.30
CA VAL A 36 18.70 17.05 -17.17
C VAL A 36 17.27 17.46 -17.49
N PRO A 37 16.91 17.73 -18.77
CA PRO A 37 15.55 18.07 -19.14
C PRO A 37 14.62 16.90 -18.79
N ALA A 38 13.76 17.11 -17.80
CA ALA A 38 12.71 16.18 -17.47
C ALA A 38 11.59 16.32 -18.50
N SER A 39 11.16 15.20 -19.09
CA SER A 39 10.00 15.18 -19.99
C SER A 39 9.00 14.15 -19.50
N LEU A 40 7.72 14.51 -19.56
CA LEU A 40 6.62 13.66 -19.16
C LEU A 40 5.52 13.80 -20.20
N SER A 41 5.09 12.69 -20.78
CA SER A 41 3.95 12.69 -21.69
C SER A 41 3.04 11.50 -21.42
N LEU A 42 1.74 11.79 -21.41
CA LEU A 42 0.68 10.80 -21.38
C LEU A 42 0.03 10.74 -22.75
N ARG A 43 -0.17 9.52 -23.28
CA ARG A 43 -0.87 9.32 -24.55
C ARG A 43 -1.89 8.21 -24.46
N ALA A 44 -2.92 8.30 -25.30
CA ALA A 44 -3.81 7.20 -25.59
C ALA A 44 -3.34 6.38 -26.77
N ALA A 45 -3.28 5.07 -26.57
CA ALA A 45 -2.94 4.10 -27.58
C ALA A 45 -3.95 2.95 -27.49
N GLY A 46 -5.03 3.05 -28.28
CA GLY A 46 -6.16 2.13 -28.18
C GLY A 46 -6.81 2.17 -26.79
N THR A 47 -6.93 1.00 -26.16
CA THR A 47 -7.48 0.83 -24.80
C THR A 47 -6.48 1.13 -23.69
N ASP A 48 -5.25 1.56 -23.98
CA ASP A 48 -4.21 1.69 -22.95
C ASP A 48 -3.81 3.15 -22.68
N VAL A 49 -3.40 3.45 -21.45
CA VAL A 49 -2.60 4.63 -21.11
C VAL A 49 -1.14 4.32 -21.33
N GLN A 50 -0.44 5.15 -22.10
CA GLN A 50 1.01 5.11 -22.19
C GLN A 50 1.59 6.34 -21.50
N LEU A 51 2.44 6.10 -20.51
CA LEU A 51 3.34 7.11 -19.96
C LEU A 51 4.68 6.99 -20.67
N ARG A 52 5.23 8.12 -21.14
CA ARG A 52 6.66 8.25 -21.45
C ARG A 52 7.26 9.29 -20.52
N ALA A 53 8.26 8.88 -19.77
CA ALA A 53 8.96 9.74 -18.82
C ALA A 53 10.47 9.68 -19.05
N SER A 54 11.14 10.83 -19.02
CA SER A 54 12.59 10.98 -18.96
C SER A 54 12.94 12.00 -17.88
N GLY A 55 14.06 11.81 -17.18
CA GLY A 55 14.46 12.66 -16.07
C GLY A 55 15.64 12.05 -15.32
N PRO A 56 16.01 12.62 -14.17
CA PRO A 56 17.11 12.11 -13.37
C PRO A 56 16.83 10.69 -12.88
N ALA A 57 17.87 9.86 -12.80
CA ALA A 57 17.79 8.51 -12.27
C ALA A 57 17.18 8.51 -10.86
N GLY A 58 16.25 7.60 -10.59
CA GLY A 58 15.56 7.52 -9.30
C GLY A 58 14.42 8.54 -9.10
N ALA A 59 14.13 9.39 -10.09
CA ALA A 59 12.93 10.22 -10.07
C ALA A 59 11.68 9.34 -9.98
N ARG A 60 10.69 9.78 -9.19
CA ARG A 60 9.45 9.05 -8.95
C ARG A 60 8.35 9.59 -9.84
N TRP A 61 7.67 8.73 -10.56
CA TRP A 61 6.48 9.11 -11.32
C TRP A 61 5.23 8.54 -10.64
N GLN A 62 4.12 9.27 -10.79
CA GLN A 62 2.79 8.85 -10.38
C GLN A 62 1.82 9.15 -11.52
N VAL A 63 0.89 8.23 -11.78
CA VAL A 63 -0.23 8.43 -12.69
C VAL A 63 -1.51 8.21 -11.92
N VAL A 64 -2.41 9.17 -11.95
CA VAL A 64 -3.76 9.09 -11.38
C VAL A 64 -4.74 9.19 -12.53
N CYS A 65 -5.53 8.15 -12.78
CA CYS A 65 -6.62 8.22 -13.72
C CYS A 65 -7.96 8.20 -13.01
N ASP A 66 -8.79 9.20 -13.27
CA ASP A 66 -10.17 9.24 -12.82
C ASP A 66 -10.98 8.29 -13.69
N THR A 67 -11.48 7.21 -13.10
CA THR A 67 -12.39 6.28 -13.78
C THR A 67 -13.76 6.31 -13.14
N PHE A 68 -14.74 5.64 -13.76
CA PHE A 68 -16.08 5.52 -13.18
C PHE A 68 -16.09 4.67 -11.90
N ALA A 69 -15.07 3.83 -11.70
CA ALA A 69 -14.88 3.01 -10.50
C ALA A 69 -14.09 3.71 -9.37
N GLY A 70 -13.50 4.89 -9.64
CA GLY A 70 -12.67 5.65 -8.70
C GLY A 70 -11.27 5.99 -9.28
N PRO A 71 -10.45 6.77 -8.56
CA PRO A 71 -9.12 7.12 -9.03
C PRO A 71 -8.20 5.89 -8.98
N LEU A 72 -7.70 5.47 -10.14
CA LEU A 72 -6.64 4.46 -10.25
C LEU A 72 -5.29 5.14 -10.14
N VAL A 73 -4.45 4.66 -9.23
CA VAL A 73 -3.12 5.22 -8.97
C VAL A 73 -2.05 4.21 -9.32
N TRP A 74 -1.13 4.60 -10.20
CA TRP A 74 0.10 3.85 -10.50
C TRP A 74 1.31 4.69 -10.14
N ASN A 75 2.36 4.05 -9.65
CA ASN A 75 3.61 4.70 -9.29
C ASN A 75 4.83 3.86 -9.67
N GLY A 76 5.98 4.51 -9.77
CA GLY A 76 7.26 3.84 -10.00
C GLY A 76 8.43 4.80 -10.04
N THR A 77 9.61 4.27 -10.38
CA THR A 77 10.88 5.01 -10.42
C THR A 77 11.52 4.91 -11.78
N LEU A 78 12.15 5.99 -12.25
CA LEU A 78 12.94 5.95 -13.49
C LEU A 78 14.19 5.07 -13.30
N PRO A 79 14.53 4.24 -14.32
CA PRO A 79 15.70 3.36 -14.26
C PRO A 79 17.00 4.18 -14.19
N PRO A 80 18.10 3.57 -13.71
CA PRO A 80 19.40 4.23 -13.57
C PRO A 80 20.08 4.55 -14.91
N VAL A 81 19.56 4.03 -16.03
CA VAL A 81 20.08 4.30 -17.38
C VAL A 81 19.27 5.42 -18.03
N PRO A 82 19.90 6.46 -18.58
CA PRO A 82 19.19 7.52 -19.29
C PRO A 82 18.47 6.95 -20.52
N GLY A 83 17.14 6.92 -20.45
CA GLY A 83 16.28 6.41 -21.52
C GLY A 83 14.80 6.60 -21.19
N PRO A 84 13.92 6.67 -22.19
CA PRO A 84 12.49 6.83 -21.96
C PRO A 84 11.91 5.56 -21.33
N ALA A 85 11.37 5.69 -20.11
CA ALA A 85 10.54 4.64 -19.53
C ALA A 85 9.16 4.68 -20.19
N VAL A 86 8.77 3.59 -20.85
CA VAL A 86 7.42 3.43 -21.41
C VAL A 86 6.68 2.40 -20.58
N THR A 87 5.60 2.83 -19.93
CA THR A 87 4.73 1.92 -19.17
C THR A 87 3.31 2.00 -19.73
N ARG A 88 2.67 0.84 -19.85
CA ARG A 88 1.31 0.70 -20.38
C ARG A 88 0.38 0.13 -19.33
N TRP A 89 -0.80 0.72 -19.21
CA TRP A 89 -1.85 0.21 -18.32
C TRP A 89 -3.18 0.13 -19.06
N PRO A 90 -3.97 -0.95 -18.83
CA PRO A 90 -5.28 -1.09 -19.45
C PRO A 90 -6.26 -0.02 -18.93
N ARG A 91 -7.06 0.56 -19.85
CA ARG A 91 -8.17 1.47 -19.57
C ARG A 91 -9.50 0.88 -20.04
N PRO A 92 -10.30 0.32 -19.14
CA PRO A 92 -11.69 0.07 -19.49
C PRO A 92 -12.55 1.36 -19.45
N ASP A 93 -12.19 2.39 -18.66
CA ASP A 93 -13.17 3.45 -18.31
C ASP A 93 -12.58 4.80 -17.80
N ALA A 94 -11.32 5.13 -18.06
CA ALA A 94 -10.74 6.41 -17.60
C ALA A 94 -11.29 7.63 -18.36
N ARG A 95 -11.62 8.72 -17.63
CA ARG A 95 -12.09 10.02 -18.16
C ARG A 95 -10.97 11.05 -18.28
N SER A 96 -10.14 11.11 -17.26
CA SER A 96 -8.95 11.97 -17.18
C SER A 96 -7.82 11.17 -16.57
N CYS A 97 -6.60 11.41 -17.03
CA CYS A 97 -5.39 10.88 -16.43
C CYS A 97 -4.42 12.03 -16.22
N GLU A 98 -3.86 12.10 -15.02
CA GLU A 98 -2.80 13.03 -14.65
C GLU A 98 -1.54 12.24 -14.31
N ALA A 99 -0.40 12.66 -14.85
CA ALA A 99 0.89 12.14 -14.45
C ALA A 99 1.73 13.25 -13.83
N THR A 100 2.41 12.92 -12.74
CA THR A 100 3.40 13.78 -12.09
C THR A 100 4.74 13.05 -12.05
N LEU A 101 5.83 13.81 -12.17
CA LEU A 101 7.19 13.33 -11.99
C LEU A 101 7.84 14.19 -10.91
N HIS A 102 8.36 13.54 -9.87
CA HIS A 102 9.04 14.18 -8.74
C HIS A 102 10.52 13.83 -8.74
N ALA A 103 11.33 14.79 -8.31
CA ALA A 103 12.75 14.58 -8.08
C ALA A 103 12.97 13.48 -7.02
N PRO A 104 14.11 12.76 -7.07
CA PRO A 104 14.51 11.89 -5.98
C PRO A 104 14.48 12.67 -4.65
N PRO A 105 14.04 12.05 -3.54
CA PRO A 105 14.02 12.73 -2.26
C PRO A 105 15.46 13.04 -1.80
N ASP A 106 15.83 14.31 -1.74
CA ASP A 106 17.02 14.75 -1.02
C ASP A 106 16.75 14.79 0.49
N ARG A 107 17.82 14.60 1.29
CA ARG A 107 17.84 14.24 2.72
C ARG A 107 16.96 15.05 3.70
N ALA A 108 16.18 16.05 3.29
CA ALA A 108 15.23 16.75 4.17
C ALA A 108 14.09 17.53 3.46
N GLY A 109 13.82 17.31 2.16
CA GLY A 109 12.92 18.17 1.39
C GLY A 109 11.56 17.56 1.01
N ALA A 110 10.53 18.41 0.91
CA ALA A 110 9.28 18.06 0.24
C ALA A 110 9.54 17.65 -1.24
N PRO A 111 8.76 16.71 -1.82
CA PRO A 111 9.04 16.20 -3.16
C PRO A 111 8.89 17.29 -4.23
N THR A 112 9.99 17.74 -4.82
CA THR A 112 9.99 18.74 -5.89
C THR A 112 9.35 18.17 -7.16
N LEU A 113 8.29 18.80 -7.65
CA LEU A 113 7.64 18.45 -8.92
C LEU A 113 8.54 18.88 -10.09
N LEU A 114 8.97 17.93 -10.92
CA LEU A 114 9.79 18.14 -12.11
C LEU A 114 8.96 18.32 -13.38
N ALA A 115 7.87 17.56 -13.53
CA ALA A 115 6.99 17.65 -14.70
C ALA A 115 5.58 17.16 -14.37
N ARG A 116 4.58 17.69 -15.10
CA ARG A 116 3.18 17.30 -15.01
C ARG A 116 2.60 17.15 -16.41
N ALA A 117 1.83 16.11 -16.65
CA ALA A 117 1.11 15.88 -17.89
C ALA A 117 -0.34 15.53 -17.59
N VAL A 118 -1.27 16.05 -18.37
CA VAL A 118 -2.70 15.73 -18.24
C VAL A 118 -3.20 15.22 -19.59
N LEU A 119 -3.97 14.14 -19.55
CA LEU A 119 -4.60 13.53 -20.69
C LEU A 119 -6.10 13.40 -20.40
N THR A 120 -6.90 14.22 -21.07
CA THR A 120 -8.35 14.05 -21.11
C THR A 120 -8.69 13.05 -22.21
N LEU A 121 -9.49 12.05 -21.88
CA LEU A 121 -9.90 11.03 -22.84
C LEU A 121 -11.26 11.41 -23.39
N PRO A 122 -11.47 11.29 -24.72
CA PRO A 122 -12.82 11.41 -25.25
C PRO A 122 -13.68 10.35 -24.56
N ALA A 123 -14.85 10.75 -24.06
CA ALA A 123 -15.85 9.80 -23.60
C ALA A 123 -16.03 8.78 -24.72
N ALA A 124 -15.80 7.49 -24.43
CA ALA A 124 -16.00 6.45 -25.42
C ALA A 124 -17.39 6.69 -26.04
N PRO A 125 -17.50 6.79 -27.38
CA PRO A 125 -18.81 6.89 -27.98
C PRO A 125 -19.56 5.65 -27.51
N THR A 126 -20.68 5.87 -26.81
CA THR A 126 -21.72 4.85 -26.72
C THR A 126 -21.98 4.45 -28.17
N THR A 127 -21.48 3.29 -28.58
CA THR A 127 -21.89 2.67 -29.83
C THR A 127 -23.33 2.26 -29.63
N THR A 128 -24.22 3.24 -29.74
CA THR A 128 -25.58 3.00 -30.20
C THR A 128 -25.39 2.36 -31.57
N PRO A 129 -25.74 1.08 -31.77
CA PRO A 129 -25.76 0.54 -33.11
C PRO A 129 -26.66 1.47 -33.94
N ALA A 130 -26.11 2.07 -34.98
CA ALA A 130 -26.90 2.74 -36.00
C ALA A 130 -27.75 1.65 -36.65
N ALA A 131 -28.93 1.40 -36.08
CA ALA A 131 -29.96 0.64 -36.76
C ALA A 131 -30.33 1.46 -37.99
N THR A 132 -30.04 0.92 -39.16
CA THR A 132 -30.66 1.35 -40.41
C THR A 132 -32.17 1.25 -40.19
N VAL A 133 -32.84 2.39 -39.99
CA VAL A 133 -34.30 2.43 -39.82
C VAL A 133 -34.91 2.23 -41.21
N THR A 134 -35.16 0.98 -41.55
CA THR A 134 -36.23 0.65 -42.49
C THR A 134 -37.54 0.94 -41.75
N ALA A 135 -38.33 1.87 -42.26
CA ALA A 135 -39.57 2.32 -41.64
C ALA A 135 -40.50 1.13 -41.35
N ALA A 136 -40.66 0.80 -40.07
CA ALA A 136 -41.66 -0.13 -39.58
C ALA A 136 -42.49 0.59 -38.51
N ALA A 137 -43.81 0.41 -38.65
CA ALA A 137 -44.98 0.81 -37.85
C ALA A 137 -44.76 1.47 -36.45
N PRO A 138 -45.66 2.38 -36.04
CA PRO A 138 -45.50 3.14 -34.79
C PRO A 138 -45.37 2.22 -33.57
N PRO A 139 -44.40 2.47 -32.66
CA PRO A 139 -44.22 1.63 -31.48
C PRO A 139 -45.31 1.92 -30.45
N SER A 140 -46.13 0.90 -30.20
CA SER A 140 -46.97 0.82 -29.00
C SER A 140 -46.09 0.57 -27.77
N ALA A 141 -46.41 1.31 -26.71
CA ALA A 141 -45.96 1.20 -25.32
C ALA A 141 -44.51 1.63 -24.99
N LEU A 142 -44.41 2.58 -24.05
CA LEU A 142 -43.18 2.87 -23.31
C LEU A 142 -42.66 1.58 -22.64
N PRO A 143 -41.34 1.33 -22.61
CA PRO A 143 -40.79 0.20 -21.88
C PRO A 143 -41.13 0.30 -20.39
N ALA A 144 -41.67 -0.78 -19.84
CA ALA A 144 -42.00 -0.89 -18.42
C ALA A 144 -40.76 -0.62 -17.55
N ALA A 145 -40.95 0.09 -16.44
CA ALA A 145 -39.89 0.33 -15.48
C ALA A 145 -39.30 -1.01 -14.99
N PRO A 146 -37.97 -1.16 -14.90
CA PRO A 146 -37.35 -2.40 -14.45
C PRO A 146 -37.82 -2.74 -13.03
N ALA A 147 -38.17 -4.02 -12.82
CA ALA A 147 -38.67 -4.53 -11.55
C ALA A 147 -37.70 -4.23 -10.39
N PRO A 148 -38.20 -3.94 -9.17
CA PRO A 148 -37.36 -3.66 -8.02
C PRO A 148 -36.49 -4.87 -7.66
N LEU A 149 -35.20 -4.62 -7.41
CA LEU A 149 -34.24 -5.61 -6.93
C LEU A 149 -34.28 -5.69 -5.40
N THR A 150 -34.15 -6.90 -4.88
CA THR A 150 -33.89 -7.19 -3.47
C THR A 150 -32.56 -7.92 -3.35
N GLY A 151 -31.96 -7.94 -2.17
CA GLY A 151 -30.67 -8.59 -2.01
C GLY A 151 -30.02 -8.41 -0.66
N ARG A 152 -28.84 -8.99 -0.52
CA ARG A 152 -28.04 -8.99 0.71
C ARG A 152 -26.58 -8.66 0.41
N LEU A 153 -25.94 -7.93 1.32
CA LEU A 153 -24.49 -7.78 1.40
C LEU A 153 -23.97 -8.59 2.59
N THR A 154 -22.98 -9.45 2.36
CA THR A 154 -22.26 -10.20 3.39
C THR A 154 -20.76 -9.92 3.30
N VAL A 155 -20.10 -9.87 4.45
CA VAL A 155 -18.64 -9.65 4.53
C VAL A 155 -18.06 -10.67 5.50
N THR A 156 -17.10 -11.44 5.03
CA THR A 156 -16.52 -12.55 5.80
C THR A 156 -14.98 -12.57 5.64
N PRO A 157 -14.21 -12.72 6.72
CA PRO A 157 -14.65 -12.66 8.11
C PRO A 157 -15.08 -11.24 8.52
N ALA A 158 -15.86 -11.10 9.60
CA ALA A 158 -16.27 -9.79 10.10
C ALA A 158 -15.08 -8.97 10.65
N SER A 159 -13.97 -9.62 10.98
CA SER A 159 -12.72 -8.99 11.40
C SER A 159 -11.52 -9.68 10.76
N VAL A 160 -10.57 -8.89 10.26
CA VAL A 160 -9.27 -9.36 9.76
C VAL A 160 -8.15 -8.70 10.55
N ARG A 161 -6.98 -9.31 10.56
CA ARG A 161 -5.77 -8.73 11.14
C ARG A 161 -4.87 -8.20 10.04
N LEU A 162 -4.46 -6.95 10.17
CA LEU A 162 -3.57 -6.31 9.22
C LEU A 162 -2.24 -7.06 9.10
N GLY A 163 -1.75 -7.19 7.88
CA GLY A 163 -0.46 -7.84 7.61
C GLY A 163 -0.52 -9.37 7.52
N LEU A 164 -1.51 -10.03 8.13
CA LEU A 164 -1.89 -11.35 7.67
C LEU A 164 -2.58 -11.14 6.31
N ARG A 165 -2.19 -11.89 5.27
CA ARG A 165 -2.79 -11.80 3.92
C ARG A 165 -4.23 -12.34 3.89
N GLU A 166 -5.03 -12.03 4.89
CA GLU A 166 -6.40 -12.47 5.06
C GLU A 166 -7.33 -11.33 4.58
N PRO A 167 -7.86 -11.42 3.35
CA PRO A 167 -8.79 -10.43 2.83
C PRO A 167 -10.19 -10.62 3.41
N TRP A 168 -10.98 -9.55 3.42
CA TRP A 168 -12.43 -9.67 3.47
C TRP A 168 -12.97 -10.15 2.13
N ALA A 169 -13.73 -11.23 2.15
CA ALA A 169 -14.64 -11.58 1.07
C ALA A 169 -15.96 -10.83 1.27
N ALA A 170 -16.21 -9.82 0.43
CA ALA A 170 -17.51 -9.16 0.35
C ALA A 170 -18.33 -9.82 -0.77
N GLN A 171 -19.56 -10.22 -0.49
CA GLN A 171 -20.45 -10.85 -1.46
C GLN A 171 -21.82 -10.16 -1.43
N VAL A 172 -22.34 -9.89 -2.62
CA VAL A 172 -23.68 -9.38 -2.84
C VAL A 172 -24.48 -10.44 -3.58
N THR A 173 -25.68 -10.73 -3.08
CA THR A 173 -26.67 -11.56 -3.77
C THR A 173 -27.89 -10.72 -4.08
N LEU A 174 -28.31 -10.67 -5.35
CA LEU A 174 -29.43 -9.89 -5.86
C LEU A 174 -30.48 -10.81 -6.48
N ARG A 175 -31.75 -10.50 -6.19
CA ARG A 175 -32.92 -11.18 -6.73
C ARG A 175 -33.93 -10.16 -7.23
N ARG A 176 -34.74 -10.55 -8.21
CA ARG A 176 -35.93 -9.80 -8.63
C ARG A 176 -37.07 -10.03 -7.63
N ALA A 177 -38.16 -9.27 -7.79
CA ALA A 177 -39.36 -9.39 -6.97
C ALA A 177 -40.02 -10.79 -7.03
N ASP A 178 -39.83 -11.53 -8.13
CA ASP A 178 -40.31 -12.91 -8.30
C ASP A 178 -39.40 -13.97 -7.64
N GLY A 179 -38.32 -13.55 -6.96
CA GLY A 179 -37.36 -14.43 -6.30
C GLY A 179 -36.27 -14.99 -7.21
N THR A 180 -36.34 -14.77 -8.52
CA THR A 180 -35.29 -15.20 -9.47
C THR A 180 -34.01 -14.37 -9.30
N PRO A 181 -32.82 -14.91 -9.66
CA PRO A 181 -31.58 -14.14 -9.64
C PRO A 181 -31.68 -12.88 -10.52
N ALA A 182 -30.98 -11.82 -10.10
CA ALA A 182 -30.87 -10.62 -10.92
C ALA A 182 -30.22 -10.94 -12.28
N PRO A 183 -30.56 -10.20 -13.36
CA PRO A 183 -29.96 -10.41 -14.67
C PRO A 183 -28.43 -10.34 -14.61
N ASP A 184 -27.76 -11.21 -15.35
CA ASP A 184 -26.32 -11.11 -15.56
C ASP A 184 -25.96 -9.76 -16.16
N GLY A 185 -24.82 -9.20 -15.76
CA GLY A 185 -24.43 -7.85 -16.17
C GLY A 185 -25.00 -6.74 -15.30
N THR A 186 -25.85 -7.03 -14.29
CA THR A 186 -26.37 -5.99 -13.39
C THR A 186 -25.20 -5.35 -12.61
N PRO A 187 -24.97 -4.03 -12.74
CA PRO A 187 -23.85 -3.39 -12.07
C PRO A 187 -24.15 -3.21 -10.58
N VAL A 188 -23.17 -3.59 -9.76
CA VAL A 188 -23.16 -3.42 -8.31
C VAL A 188 -21.94 -2.61 -7.92
N LEU A 189 -22.17 -1.43 -7.34
CA LEU A 189 -21.13 -0.60 -6.74
C LEU A 189 -20.97 -1.00 -5.27
N LEU A 190 -19.78 -1.47 -4.90
CA LEU A 190 -19.37 -1.59 -3.51
C LEU A 190 -18.50 -0.40 -3.13
N SER A 191 -18.75 0.18 -1.97
CA SER A 191 -17.96 1.25 -1.38
C SER A 191 -17.69 0.93 0.08
N ALA A 192 -16.57 1.39 0.63
CA ALA A 192 -16.26 1.30 2.05
C ALA A 192 -15.61 2.58 2.53
N ASP A 193 -16.12 3.10 3.65
CA ASP A 193 -15.52 4.20 4.39
C ASP A 193 -14.85 3.66 5.65
N GLY A 194 -13.59 4.03 5.84
CA GLY A 194 -12.73 3.54 6.90
C GLY A 194 -12.11 4.65 7.75
N PRO A 195 -11.30 4.27 8.74
CA PRO A 195 -10.54 5.19 9.61
C PRO A 195 -9.55 6.02 8.80
N ALA A 196 -9.15 7.18 9.34
CA ALA A 196 -8.19 8.11 8.72
C ALA A 196 -8.54 8.53 7.27
N GLY A 197 -9.83 8.50 6.91
CA GLY A 197 -10.28 8.84 5.55
C GLY A 197 -10.03 7.75 4.52
N ALA A 198 -9.67 6.53 4.93
CA ALA A 198 -9.53 5.39 4.03
C ALA A 198 -10.85 5.15 3.28
N ARG A 199 -10.78 5.06 1.96
CA ARG A 199 -11.93 4.81 1.09
C ARG A 199 -11.61 3.74 0.09
N LEU A 200 -12.55 2.82 -0.10
CA LEU A 200 -12.50 1.80 -1.14
C LEU A 200 -13.78 1.93 -1.98
N SER A 201 -13.67 1.85 -3.30
CA SER A 201 -14.82 1.71 -4.18
C SER A 201 -14.49 0.80 -5.34
N ALA A 202 -15.43 -0.05 -5.71
CA ALA A 202 -15.29 -0.95 -6.85
C ALA A 202 -16.66 -1.35 -7.39
N THR A 203 -16.81 -1.32 -8.70
CA THR A 203 -18.01 -1.83 -9.37
C THR A 203 -17.74 -3.21 -9.95
N ARG A 204 -18.66 -4.15 -9.76
CA ARG A 204 -18.69 -5.44 -10.44
C ARG A 204 -20.07 -5.72 -10.99
N VAL A 205 -20.13 -6.51 -12.05
CA VAL A 205 -21.40 -7.01 -12.57
C VAL A 205 -21.77 -8.32 -11.91
N THR A 206 -23.08 -8.57 -11.75
CA THR A 206 -23.54 -9.86 -11.26
C THR A 206 -23.41 -10.96 -12.30
N VAL A 207 -23.10 -12.17 -11.84
CA VAL A 207 -23.26 -13.43 -12.57
C VAL A 207 -24.15 -14.34 -11.71
N ASN A 208 -25.24 -14.83 -12.28
CA ASN A 208 -26.31 -15.54 -11.58
C ASN A 208 -26.82 -14.77 -10.33
N GLY A 209 -26.98 -13.44 -10.46
CA GLY A 209 -27.38 -12.57 -9.37
C GLY A 209 -26.33 -12.33 -8.29
N GLU A 210 -25.09 -12.79 -8.45
CA GLU A 210 -24.04 -12.63 -7.45
C GLU A 210 -22.87 -11.75 -7.91
N ALA A 211 -22.35 -10.92 -7.01
CA ALA A 211 -21.11 -10.16 -7.21
C ALA A 211 -20.22 -10.30 -5.97
N SER A 212 -18.92 -10.51 -6.16
CA SER A 212 -17.97 -10.75 -5.06
C SER A 212 -16.69 -9.95 -5.20
N TRP A 213 -16.09 -9.55 -4.07
CA TRP A 213 -14.85 -8.79 -3.97
C TRP A 213 -13.94 -9.41 -2.90
N GLN A 214 -12.63 -9.27 -3.12
CA GLN A 214 -11.60 -9.51 -2.11
C GLN A 214 -11.02 -8.15 -1.72
N LEU A 215 -11.19 -7.76 -0.47
CA LEU A 215 -10.78 -6.45 0.04
C LEU A 215 -9.69 -6.64 1.11
N THR A 216 -8.58 -5.92 0.95
CA THR A 216 -7.49 -5.93 1.92
C THR A 216 -7.39 -4.54 2.55
N PRO A 217 -7.80 -4.34 3.81
CA PRO A 217 -7.60 -3.07 4.48
C PRO A 217 -6.11 -2.85 4.75
N ASP A 218 -5.71 -1.58 4.75
CA ASP A 218 -4.35 -1.10 5.00
C ASP A 218 -4.23 -0.30 6.29
N VAL A 219 -5.35 0.24 6.79
CA VAL A 219 -5.46 1.02 8.02
C VAL A 219 -6.29 0.28 9.07
N PRO A 220 -5.87 0.24 10.35
CA PRO A 220 -6.63 -0.44 11.39
C PRO A 220 -7.84 0.38 11.79
N GLY A 221 -8.98 -0.29 11.99
CA GLY A 221 -10.21 0.31 12.50
C GLY A 221 -11.48 -0.29 11.89
N ARG A 222 -12.62 0.36 12.13
CA ARG A 222 -13.93 -0.09 11.62
C ARG A 222 -14.18 0.50 10.23
N TYR A 223 -14.63 -0.35 9.33
CA TYR A 223 -15.04 0.01 7.97
C TYR A 223 -16.55 -0.17 7.83
N ARG A 224 -17.22 0.84 7.28
CA ARG A 224 -18.62 0.78 6.88
C ARG A 224 -18.67 0.51 5.38
N LEU A 225 -19.14 -0.67 5.00
CA LEU A 225 -19.32 -1.07 3.61
C LEU A 225 -20.74 -0.75 3.17
N GLN A 226 -20.90 -0.26 1.95
CA GLN A 226 -22.18 -0.02 1.29
C GLN A 226 -22.16 -0.59 -0.13
N ALA A 227 -23.12 -1.43 -0.45
CA ALA A 227 -23.37 -1.92 -1.81
C ALA A 227 -24.61 -1.25 -2.39
N ARG A 228 -24.60 -0.94 -3.69
CA ARG A 228 -25.71 -0.33 -4.43
C ARG A 228 -25.87 -0.96 -5.82
N ALA A 229 -27.11 -1.23 -6.21
CA ALA A 229 -27.46 -1.72 -7.55
C ALA A 229 -28.82 -1.14 -7.96
N GLY A 230 -28.82 -0.19 -8.90
CA GLY A 230 -30.02 0.59 -9.22
C GLY A 230 -30.57 1.31 -7.99
N ARG A 231 -31.80 0.97 -7.57
CA ARG A 231 -32.45 1.50 -6.36
C ARG A 231 -32.19 0.66 -5.11
N TRP A 232 -31.63 -0.54 -5.24
CA TRP A 232 -31.29 -1.37 -4.09
C TRP A 232 -30.00 -0.87 -3.43
N GLN A 233 -29.98 -0.91 -2.10
CA GLN A 233 -28.80 -0.62 -1.29
C GLN A 233 -28.75 -1.49 -0.04
N ALA A 234 -27.53 -1.86 0.38
CA ALA A 234 -27.30 -2.54 1.65
C ALA A 234 -26.01 -2.05 2.29
N THR A 235 -25.90 -2.23 3.61
CA THR A 235 -24.70 -1.87 4.38
C THR A 235 -24.23 -3.04 5.22
N ALA A 236 -22.91 -3.15 5.39
CA ALA A 236 -22.27 -4.08 6.30
C ALA A 236 -21.15 -3.35 7.06
N VAL A 237 -20.69 -3.95 8.15
CA VAL A 237 -19.57 -3.45 8.93
C VAL A 237 -18.53 -4.53 9.05
N ALA A 238 -17.27 -4.17 8.87
CA ALA A 238 -16.13 -5.05 9.12
C ALA A 238 -15.04 -4.29 9.89
N ALA A 239 -14.14 -5.02 10.55
CA ALA A 239 -13.09 -4.42 11.38
C ALA A 239 -11.70 -4.93 11.01
N ALA A 240 -10.78 -4.01 10.72
CA ALA A 240 -9.37 -4.30 10.52
C ALA A 240 -8.67 -4.10 11.86
N GLN A 241 -8.11 -5.18 12.40
CA GLN A 241 -7.38 -5.15 13.65
C GLN A 241 -5.90 -4.90 13.39
N PRO A 242 -5.25 -4.07 14.22
CA PRO A 242 -3.80 -4.05 14.39
C PRO A 242 -3.22 -5.47 14.45
N ALA A 243 -2.12 -5.72 13.75
CA ALA A 243 -1.34 -6.94 13.93
C ALA A 243 0.15 -6.66 13.70
N LEU A 244 0.99 -7.33 14.49
CA LEU A 244 2.43 -7.34 14.29
C LEU A 244 2.76 -8.27 13.12
N LEU A 245 3.64 -7.82 12.23
CA LEU A 245 4.04 -8.57 11.05
C LEU A 245 5.26 -9.44 11.29
N GLY A 246 5.26 -10.64 10.69
CA GLY A 246 6.43 -11.53 10.65
C GLY A 246 6.37 -12.68 11.66
N ARG A 247 7.49 -13.41 11.78
CA ARG A 247 7.69 -14.40 12.85
C ARG A 247 7.77 -13.66 14.20
N ARG A 248 7.41 -14.35 15.29
CA ARG A 248 7.57 -13.88 16.68
C ARG A 248 8.81 -13.01 16.82
N PRO A 249 8.70 -11.73 17.22
CA PRO A 249 9.87 -10.87 17.33
C PRO A 249 10.85 -11.49 18.34
N PRO A 250 12.16 -11.50 18.04
CA PRO A 250 13.12 -12.02 18.99
C PRO A 250 13.10 -11.15 20.23
N VAL A 251 13.24 -11.82 21.37
CA VAL A 251 13.28 -11.21 22.68
C VAL A 251 14.64 -11.54 23.26
N LEU A 252 15.44 -10.53 23.55
CA LEU A 252 16.83 -10.67 23.96
C LEU A 252 17.11 -9.80 25.18
N TRP A 253 17.98 -10.30 26.06
CA TRP A 253 18.53 -9.51 27.15
C TRP A 253 19.75 -8.72 26.66
N ALA A 254 19.72 -7.40 26.86
CA ALA A 254 20.84 -6.49 26.68
C ALA A 254 21.21 -5.90 28.06
N GLY A 255 21.88 -6.72 28.88
CA GLY A 255 22.14 -6.38 30.28
C GLY A 255 20.84 -6.36 31.11
N PRO A 256 20.52 -5.25 31.81
CA PRO A 256 19.27 -5.14 32.59
C PRO A 256 18.04 -4.83 31.72
N ASP A 257 18.26 -4.56 30.43
CA ASP A 257 17.21 -4.12 29.52
C ASP A 257 16.79 -5.29 28.62
N LEU A 258 15.48 -5.43 28.46
CA LEU A 258 14.83 -6.38 27.58
C LEU A 258 14.59 -5.70 26.23
N GLU A 259 15.11 -6.28 25.16
CA GLU A 259 14.91 -5.82 23.79
C GLU A 259 13.92 -6.73 23.06
N VAL A 260 12.89 -6.12 22.46
CA VAL A 260 11.86 -6.79 21.68
C VAL A 260 11.80 -6.16 20.30
N GLY A 261 12.25 -6.87 19.27
CA GLY A 261 12.21 -6.37 17.89
C GLY A 261 13.18 -7.07 16.94
N PRO A 262 13.13 -6.78 15.63
CA PRO A 262 12.38 -5.67 15.04
C PRO A 262 10.88 -5.95 14.98
N LEU A 263 10.10 -5.04 15.56
CA LEU A 263 8.66 -4.95 15.41
C LEU A 263 8.37 -4.48 13.99
N ARG A 264 7.52 -5.21 13.27
CA ARG A 264 7.16 -4.86 11.89
C ARG A 264 5.67 -4.58 11.77
N TRP A 265 5.36 -3.65 10.88
CA TRP A 265 4.02 -3.23 10.49
C TRP A 265 3.83 -3.37 8.98
N THR A 266 2.60 -3.21 8.47
CA THR A 266 2.22 -3.42 7.06
C THR A 266 3.14 -2.76 6.03
N THR A 267 3.81 -1.67 6.39
CA THR A 267 4.72 -0.90 5.53
C THR A 267 6.21 -1.16 5.77
N GLY A 268 6.60 -2.01 6.73
CA GLY A 268 8.00 -2.31 7.04
C GLY A 268 8.30 -2.41 8.53
N ALA A 269 9.40 -1.81 9.00
CA ALA A 269 9.65 -1.66 10.43
C ALA A 269 8.55 -0.77 11.06
N TYR A 270 8.20 -1.05 12.31
CA TYR A 270 7.29 -0.18 13.05
C TYR A 270 7.91 1.22 13.15
N PRO A 271 7.18 2.29 12.80
CA PRO A 271 7.73 3.64 12.80
C PRO A 271 8.19 4.08 14.20
N ASP A 272 9.23 4.91 14.25
CA ASP A 272 9.70 5.55 15.48
C ASP A 272 8.91 6.84 15.75
N ASP A 273 7.58 6.73 15.69
CA ASP A 273 6.65 7.86 15.81
C ASP A 273 6.22 8.14 17.26
N GLY A 274 6.86 7.47 18.23
CA GLY A 274 6.50 7.55 19.64
C GLY A 274 5.27 6.72 20.01
N THR A 275 4.81 5.81 19.14
CA THR A 275 3.71 4.91 19.49
C THR A 275 4.07 4.08 20.73
N PRO A 276 3.18 4.05 21.76
CA PRO A 276 3.42 3.26 22.94
C PRO A 276 3.34 1.75 22.66
N VAL A 277 4.36 1.05 23.13
CA VAL A 277 4.49 -0.39 23.26
C VAL A 277 4.31 -0.74 24.73
N THR A 278 3.33 -1.60 25.03
CA THR A 278 3.16 -2.16 26.37
C THR A 278 3.80 -3.54 26.42
N LEU A 279 4.70 -3.74 27.38
CA LEU A 279 5.31 -5.02 27.72
C LEU A 279 4.74 -5.46 29.07
N GLN A 280 4.37 -6.73 29.18
CA GLN A 280 3.89 -7.32 30.42
C GLN A 280 4.57 -8.68 30.65
N ALA A 281 5.14 -8.89 31.82
CA ALA A 281 5.58 -10.21 32.27
C ALA A 281 4.42 -10.90 32.98
N LEU A 282 4.10 -12.13 32.62
CA LEU A 282 3.03 -12.92 33.22
C LEU A 282 3.59 -14.23 33.77
N ASN A 283 3.01 -14.68 34.88
CA ASN A 283 3.25 -16.00 35.42
C ASN A 283 2.39 -17.07 34.70
N ARG A 284 2.51 -18.34 35.12
CA ARG A 284 1.72 -19.46 34.54
C ARG A 284 0.20 -19.31 34.69
N SER A 285 -0.27 -18.55 35.68
CA SER A 285 -1.70 -18.30 35.88
C SER A 285 -2.22 -17.10 35.08
N GLY A 286 -1.37 -16.45 34.28
CA GLY A 286 -1.72 -15.22 33.55
C GLY A 286 -1.78 -13.97 34.43
N ARG A 287 -1.24 -14.01 35.65
CA ARG A 287 -1.11 -12.82 36.51
C ARG A 287 0.07 -11.98 36.03
N VAL A 288 -0.16 -10.68 35.85
CA VAL A 288 0.88 -9.71 35.52
C VAL A 288 1.81 -9.52 36.73
N LEU A 289 3.10 -9.81 36.52
CA LEU A 289 4.18 -9.61 37.50
C LEU A 289 4.89 -8.26 37.29
N TRP A 290 4.91 -7.78 36.05
CA TRP A 290 5.55 -6.53 35.68
C TRP A 290 4.89 -5.96 34.44
N THR A 291 4.89 -4.63 34.32
CA THR A 291 4.47 -3.93 33.12
C THR A 291 5.38 -2.74 32.86
N ALA A 292 5.68 -2.49 31.59
CA ALA A 292 6.31 -1.26 31.13
C ALA A 292 5.60 -0.74 29.89
N GLN A 293 5.56 0.58 29.77
CA GLN A 293 5.12 1.27 28.58
C GLN A 293 6.33 2.02 28.02
N VAL A 294 6.76 1.63 26.83
CA VAL A 294 7.96 2.14 26.17
C VAL A 294 7.62 2.55 24.74
N THR A 295 8.46 3.34 24.10
CA THR A 295 8.31 3.68 22.68
C THR A 295 9.26 2.83 21.83
N THR A 296 8.93 2.66 20.55
CA THR A 296 9.85 2.06 19.58
C THR A 296 10.98 3.03 19.22
N ALA A 297 12.18 2.48 19.08
CA ALA A 297 13.32 3.14 18.46
C ALA A 297 13.98 2.16 17.48
N GLN A 298 14.12 2.56 16.23
CA GLN A 298 14.50 1.75 15.07
C GLN A 298 13.67 0.47 14.94
N GLY A 299 12.38 0.54 15.29
CA GLY A 299 11.49 -0.61 15.32
C GLY A 299 11.78 -1.60 16.45
N VAL A 300 12.56 -1.24 17.47
CA VAL A 300 12.84 -2.07 18.66
C VAL A 300 12.22 -1.42 19.89
N ALA A 301 11.54 -2.21 20.72
CA ALA A 301 11.10 -1.78 22.04
C ALA A 301 12.13 -2.22 23.09
N ARG A 302 12.60 -1.27 23.91
CA ARG A 302 13.58 -1.54 24.97
C ARG A 302 13.01 -1.12 26.31
N ALA A 303 13.06 -2.01 27.29
CA ALA A 303 12.57 -1.73 28.63
C ALA A 303 13.49 -2.30 29.69
N ARG A 304 13.76 -1.54 30.74
CA ARG A 304 14.46 -2.04 31.91
C ARG A 304 13.54 -2.95 32.71
N VAL A 305 14.00 -4.17 32.98
CA VAL A 305 13.20 -5.16 33.71
C VAL A 305 13.85 -5.45 35.07
N PRO A 306 13.09 -5.38 36.17
CA PRO A 306 13.61 -5.80 37.47
C PRO A 306 13.83 -7.32 37.50
N THR A 307 14.48 -7.83 38.53
CA THR A 307 14.57 -9.29 38.72
C THR A 307 13.17 -9.85 39.00
N LEU A 308 12.66 -10.70 38.10
CA LEU A 308 11.34 -11.30 38.20
C LEU A 308 11.45 -12.81 38.43
N THR A 309 10.83 -13.30 39.50
CA THR A 309 10.68 -14.73 39.77
C THR A 309 9.32 -15.23 39.28
N GLY A 310 9.32 -16.33 38.52
CA GLY A 310 8.09 -16.99 38.07
C GLY A 310 7.43 -16.41 36.81
N ALA A 311 8.09 -15.47 36.12
CA ALA A 311 7.68 -15.03 34.79
C ALA A 311 7.90 -16.15 33.76
N VAL A 312 6.89 -16.41 32.92
CA VAL A 312 6.93 -17.45 31.89
C VAL A 312 6.42 -16.97 30.54
N THR A 313 5.70 -15.85 30.52
CA THR A 313 5.15 -15.27 29.30
C THR A 313 5.43 -13.78 29.27
N LEU A 314 5.92 -13.29 28.14
CA LEU A 314 5.97 -11.88 27.81
C LEU A 314 4.78 -11.57 26.89
N ARG A 315 3.87 -10.71 27.33
CA ARG A 315 2.82 -10.14 26.48
C ARG A 315 3.28 -8.79 25.97
N LEU A 316 3.36 -8.68 24.66
CA LEU A 316 3.65 -7.47 23.91
C LEU A 316 2.32 -6.91 23.37
N SER A 317 2.10 -5.60 23.50
CA SER A 317 0.96 -4.91 22.89
C SER A 317 1.39 -3.61 22.24
N VAL A 318 1.09 -3.41 20.96
CA VAL A 318 1.46 -2.22 20.18
C VAL A 318 0.24 -1.73 19.42
N ALA A 319 -0.20 -0.49 19.66
CA ALA A 319 -1.38 0.08 19.01
C ALA A 319 -2.63 -0.83 19.03
N GLY A 320 -2.80 -1.64 20.08
CA GLY A 320 -3.89 -2.62 20.22
C GLY A 320 -3.65 -4.00 19.60
N ALA A 321 -2.53 -4.21 18.90
CA ALA A 321 -2.07 -5.54 18.48
C ALA A 321 -1.35 -6.23 19.63
N GLY A 322 -1.86 -7.38 20.08
CA GLY A 322 -1.24 -8.16 21.15
C GLY A 322 -0.56 -9.43 20.65
N GLU A 323 0.62 -9.74 21.17
CA GLU A 323 1.31 -11.01 20.96
C GLU A 323 1.84 -11.56 22.29
N SER A 324 1.80 -12.89 22.44
CA SER A 324 2.34 -13.59 23.61
C SER A 324 3.57 -14.40 23.20
N LEU A 325 4.66 -14.16 23.90
CA LEU A 325 5.97 -14.72 23.66
C LEU A 325 6.43 -15.49 24.91
N PRO A 326 7.28 -16.52 24.77
CA PRO A 326 7.93 -17.11 25.92
C PRO A 326 8.76 -16.03 26.63
N TRP A 327 8.79 -16.08 27.97
CA TRP A 327 9.73 -15.26 28.73
C TRP A 327 11.17 -15.72 28.46
N PRO A 328 12.10 -14.82 28.09
CA PRO A 328 13.49 -15.17 27.74
C PRO A 328 14.37 -15.43 28.96
#